data_AF-A0A3B8Z8P8-F1
#
_entry.id   AF-A0A3B8Z8P8-F1
#
_cell.length_a   1.000
_cell.length_b   1.000
_cell.length_c   1.000
_cell.angle_alpha   90.00
_cell.angle_beta   90.00
_cell.angle_gamma   90.00
#
_symmetry.space_group_name_H-M   'P 1'
#
loop_
_entity.id
_entity.type
_entity.pdbx_description
1 polymer ?
#
loop_
_entity_poly.entity_id
_entity_poly.type
_entity_poly.pdbx_seq_one_letter_code
_entity_poly.pdbx_strand_id
1 'polypeptide(L)'
;NALPDEDQLVKGLGMEYMQVPVDFANPLPDDFYAFADSMQRNTGKKTLLHCQVNARATAFSFLYRVIYGETTISEAKADMNTVWQPNQVWRDFIFEVLDQNSMNPNCEGCDWDPPSPRQ
;
A
#
# COMPACT_ATOMS: atom_id res chain seq x y z
N ASN A 1 -6.93 -12.98 -4.84
CA ASN A 1 -7.45 -12.83 -3.46
C ASN A 1 -6.77 -13.81 -2.53
N ALA A 2 -6.81 -13.53 -1.23
CA ALA A 2 -6.25 -14.45 -0.24
C ALA A 2 -7.22 -15.63 -0.02
N LEU A 3 -8.52 -15.41 -0.20
CA LEU A 3 -9.58 -16.43 -0.13
C LEU A 3 -10.49 -16.37 -1.38
N PRO A 4 -11.07 -17.49 -1.83
CA PRO A 4 -11.97 -17.53 -2.99
C PRO A 4 -13.33 -16.85 -2.73
N ASP A 5 -13.90 -17.00 -1.53
CA ASP A 5 -15.23 -16.46 -1.15
C ASP A 5 -15.13 -15.29 -0.16
N GLU A 6 -14.05 -14.52 -0.26
CA GLU A 6 -13.70 -13.45 0.70
C GLU A 6 -14.81 -12.40 0.81
N ASP A 7 -15.44 -12.04 -0.30
CA ASP A 7 -16.50 -11.04 -0.34
C ASP A 7 -17.75 -11.50 0.42
N GLN A 8 -18.15 -12.76 0.27
CA GLN A 8 -19.31 -13.35 0.95
C GLN A 8 -19.05 -13.44 2.45
N LEU A 9 -17.85 -13.86 2.85
CA LEU A 9 -17.46 -13.96 4.27
C LEU A 9 -17.47 -12.58 4.94
N VAL A 10 -16.84 -11.58 4.32
CA VAL A 10 -16.76 -10.21 4.88
C VAL A 10 -18.16 -9.58 4.99
N LYS A 11 -18.98 -9.70 3.94
CA LYS A 11 -20.38 -9.22 3.96
C LYS A 11 -21.23 -9.97 4.99
N GLY A 12 -21.04 -11.29 5.12
CA GLY A 12 -21.73 -12.12 6.12
C GLY A 12 -21.41 -11.72 7.57
N LEU A 13 -20.24 -11.11 7.80
CA LEU A 13 -19.84 -10.50 9.07
C LEU A 13 -20.32 -9.05 9.25
N GLY A 14 -21.11 -8.52 8.31
CA GLY A 14 -21.65 -7.16 8.36
C GLY A 14 -20.67 -6.05 7.96
N MET A 15 -19.57 -6.40 7.29
CA MET A 15 -18.58 -5.45 6.81
C MET A 15 -18.80 -5.11 5.33
N GLU A 16 -18.38 -3.92 4.92
CA GLU A 16 -18.27 -3.56 3.50
C GLU A 16 -17.03 -4.23 2.90
N TYR A 17 -17.12 -4.65 1.63
CA TYR A 17 -16.03 -5.29 0.91
C TYR A 17 -15.70 -4.53 -0.38
N MET A 18 -14.41 -4.25 -0.58
CA MET A 18 -13.86 -3.76 -1.84
C MET A 18 -12.61 -4.58 -2.16
N GLN A 19 -12.51 -5.02 -3.40
CA GLN A 19 -11.29 -5.62 -3.95
C GLN A 19 -10.64 -4.65 -4.93
N VAL A 20 -9.33 -4.47 -4.81
CA VAL A 20 -8.50 -3.78 -5.79
C VAL A 20 -7.48 -4.79 -6.35
N PRO A 21 -7.62 -5.21 -7.62
CA PRO A 21 -6.76 -6.23 -8.20
C PRO A 21 -5.40 -5.65 -8.61
N VAL A 22 -4.42 -5.72 -7.73
CA VAL A 22 -3.05 -5.24 -8.01
C VAL A 22 -2.15 -6.37 -8.51
N ASP A 23 -1.62 -6.22 -9.73
CA ASP A 23 -0.54 -7.07 -10.25
C ASP A 23 0.75 -6.80 -9.48
N PHE A 24 1.33 -7.84 -8.88
CA PHE A 24 2.56 -7.70 -8.12
C PHE A 24 3.78 -7.41 -8.98
N ALA A 25 3.78 -7.87 -10.24
CA ALA A 25 4.88 -7.65 -11.17
C ALA A 25 4.79 -6.31 -11.90
N ASN A 26 3.61 -5.67 -11.89
CA ASN A 26 3.35 -4.40 -12.57
C ASN A 26 2.28 -3.58 -11.82
N PRO A 27 2.57 -3.08 -10.60
CA PRO A 27 1.63 -2.23 -9.88
C PRO A 27 1.46 -0.88 -10.60
N LEU A 28 0.22 -0.41 -10.72
CA LEU A 28 -0.09 0.84 -11.42
C LEU A 28 -0.58 1.93 -10.44
N PRO A 29 -0.21 3.21 -10.66
CA PRO A 29 -0.75 4.32 -9.86
C PRO A 29 -2.28 4.34 -9.78
N ASP A 30 -2.97 4.01 -10.88
CA ASP A 30 -4.44 3.93 -10.93
C ASP A 30 -5.02 2.93 -9.91
N ASP A 31 -4.33 1.82 -9.65
CA ASP A 31 -4.75 0.85 -8.64
C ASP A 31 -4.67 1.47 -7.23
N PHE A 32 -3.62 2.26 -6.96
CA PHE A 32 -3.49 2.97 -5.70
C PHE A 32 -4.58 4.01 -5.52
N TYR A 33 -4.89 4.81 -6.54
CA TYR A 33 -5.93 5.83 -6.42
C TYR A 33 -7.32 5.23 -6.30
N ALA A 34 -7.61 4.10 -6.97
CA ALA A 34 -8.86 3.37 -6.77
C ALA A 34 -9.04 2.93 -5.31
N PHE A 35 -7.96 2.46 -4.67
CA PHE A 35 -7.94 2.17 -3.23
C PHE A 35 -8.10 3.45 -2.38
N ALA A 36 -7.31 4.48 -2.65
CA ALA A 36 -7.28 5.71 -1.86
C ALA A 36 -8.63 6.44 -1.89
N ASP A 37 -9.26 6.54 -3.07
CA ASP A 37 -10.60 7.11 -3.23
C ASP A 37 -11.62 6.38 -2.36
N SER A 38 -11.49 5.07 -2.21
CA SER A 38 -12.39 4.31 -1.33
C SER A 38 -12.19 4.58 0.14
N MET A 39 -10.93 4.72 0.57
CA MET A 39 -10.61 5.08 1.94
C MET A 39 -11.08 6.51 2.26
N GLN A 40 -10.91 7.44 1.34
CA GLN A 40 -11.31 8.85 1.49
C GLN A 40 -12.84 9.04 1.55
N ARG A 41 -13.63 8.17 0.91
CA ARG A 41 -15.11 8.22 0.99
C ARG A 41 -15.65 8.03 2.41
N ASN A 42 -14.93 7.36 3.30
CA ASN A 42 -15.41 7.14 4.67
C ASN A 42 -14.27 7.03 5.68
N THR A 43 -13.58 8.15 5.91
CA THR A 43 -12.43 8.26 6.83
C THR A 43 -12.76 7.95 8.29
N GLY A 44 -14.03 7.95 8.69
CA GLY A 44 -14.48 7.61 10.04
C GLY A 44 -14.60 6.11 10.32
N LYS A 45 -14.51 5.25 9.30
CA LYS A 45 -14.61 3.79 9.49
C LYS A 45 -13.24 3.17 9.71
N LYS A 46 -13.20 2.16 10.59
CA LYS A 46 -12.03 1.28 10.72
C LYS A 46 -12.01 0.33 9.53
N THR A 47 -10.91 0.33 8.78
CA THR A 47 -10.74 -0.48 7.57
C THR A 47 -9.59 -1.45 7.74
N LEU A 48 -9.82 -2.73 7.42
CA LEU A 48 -8.77 -3.72 7.29
C LEU A 48 -8.29 -3.76 5.83
N LEU A 49 -7.06 -3.31 5.58
CA LEU A 49 -6.36 -3.49 4.31
C LEU A 49 -5.43 -4.71 4.42
N HIS A 50 -5.57 -5.67 3.51
CA HIS A 50 -4.71 -6.86 3.50
C HIS A 50 -4.42 -7.34 2.08
N CYS A 51 -3.47 -8.26 1.97
CA CYS A 51 -3.27 -9.09 0.79
C CYS A 51 -2.81 -10.48 1.24
N GLN A 52 -2.25 -11.31 0.36
CA GLN A 52 -1.82 -12.67 0.74
C GLN A 52 -0.65 -12.69 1.76
N VAL A 53 0.31 -11.78 1.64
CA VAL A 53 1.51 -11.72 2.51
C VAL A 53 1.81 -10.30 3.01
N ASN A 54 0.79 -9.44 3.02
CA ASN A 54 0.84 -8.01 3.37
C ASN A 54 1.81 -7.10 2.59
N ALA A 55 2.60 -7.59 1.63
CA ALA A 55 3.50 -6.76 0.84
C ALA A 55 2.80 -5.59 0.10
N ARG A 56 1.75 -5.89 -0.68
CA ARG A 56 0.94 -4.88 -1.39
C ARG A 56 0.24 -3.94 -0.42
N ALA A 57 -0.34 -4.52 0.63
CA ALA A 57 -1.12 -3.81 1.63
C ALA A 57 -0.27 -2.76 2.37
N THR A 58 0.97 -3.10 2.76
CA THR A 58 1.82 -2.14 3.46
C THR A 58 2.38 -1.06 2.53
N ALA A 59 2.64 -1.36 1.25
CA ALA A 59 3.01 -0.34 0.27
C ALA A 59 1.88 0.67 0.03
N PHE A 60 0.63 0.19 -0.09
CA PHE A 60 -0.54 1.07 -0.25
C PHE A 60 -0.84 1.85 1.03
N SER A 61 -0.69 1.22 2.20
CA SER A 61 -0.80 1.88 3.51
C SER A 61 0.25 2.97 3.69
N PHE A 62 1.50 2.71 3.28
CA PHE A 62 2.58 3.69 3.26
C PHE A 62 2.18 4.93 2.45
N LEU A 63 1.81 4.74 1.17
CA LEU A 63 1.44 5.84 0.28
C LEU A 63 0.23 6.62 0.83
N TYR A 64 -0.81 5.92 1.29
CA TYR A 64 -2.02 6.56 1.79
C TYR A 64 -1.78 7.41 3.04
N ARG A 65 -1.02 6.91 4.00
CA ARG A 65 -0.71 7.62 5.25
C ARG A 65 0.15 8.86 5.04
N VAL A 66 1.05 8.79 4.05
CA VAL A 66 1.93 9.90 3.66
C VAL A 66 1.16 10.96 2.86
N ILE A 67 0.31 10.54 1.92
CA ILE A 67 -0.38 11.47 1.00
C ILE A 67 -1.61 12.12 1.64
N TYR A 68 -2.41 11.35 2.36
CA TYR A 68 -3.70 11.82 2.91
C TYR A 68 -3.72 11.92 4.43
N GLY A 69 -2.64 11.52 5.10
CA GLY A 69 -2.47 11.63 6.54
C GLY A 69 -1.36 12.61 6.91
N GLU A 70 -0.95 12.55 8.18
CA GLU A 70 0.16 13.36 8.71
C GLU A 70 1.41 12.51 8.97
N THR A 71 1.43 11.25 8.51
CA THR A 71 2.54 10.34 8.76
C THR A 71 3.74 10.72 7.90
N THR A 72 4.92 10.84 8.52
CA THR A 72 6.16 11.10 7.78
C THR A 72 6.57 9.90 6.92
N ILE A 73 7.30 10.17 5.83
CA ILE A 73 7.86 9.11 4.97
C ILE A 73 8.74 8.15 5.78
N SER A 74 9.56 8.66 6.70
CA SER A 74 10.42 7.82 7.54
C SER A 74 9.63 6.84 8.40
N GLU A 75 8.57 7.32 9.06
CA GLU A 75 7.72 6.49 9.93
C GLU A 75 6.97 5.44 9.09
N ALA A 76 6.27 5.88 8.04
CA ALA A 76 5.52 4.98 7.18
C ALA A 76 6.44 3.92 6.55
N LYS A 77 7.66 4.31 6.15
CA LYS A 77 8.63 3.40 5.55
C LYS A 77 9.15 2.39 6.56
N ALA A 78 9.45 2.82 7.79
CA ALA A 78 9.85 1.92 8.86
C ALA A 78 8.77 0.86 9.13
N ASP A 79 7.50 1.25 9.17
CA ASP A 79 6.37 0.34 9.34
C ASP A 79 6.26 -0.66 8.19
N MET A 80 6.37 -0.21 6.94
CA MET A 80 6.38 -1.11 5.77
C MET A 80 7.53 -2.13 5.83
N ASN A 81 8.72 -1.68 6.22
CA ASN A 81 9.93 -2.49 6.35
C ASN A 81 9.80 -3.60 7.41
N THR A 82 8.87 -3.50 8.38
CA THR A 82 8.60 -4.59 9.34
C THR A 82 7.98 -5.82 8.67
N VAL A 83 7.33 -5.64 7.52
CA VAL A 83 6.74 -6.72 6.72
C VAL A 83 7.69 -7.15 5.61
N TRP A 84 8.23 -6.19 4.87
CA TRP A 84 9.12 -6.45 3.75
C TRP A 84 9.84 -5.19 3.27
N GLN A 85 10.97 -5.37 2.60
CA GLN A 85 11.61 -4.30 1.82
C GLN A 85 11.14 -4.36 0.36
N PRO A 86 10.68 -3.24 -0.24
CA PRO A 86 10.29 -3.20 -1.65
C PRO A 86 11.43 -3.65 -2.57
N ASN A 87 11.09 -4.47 -3.56
CA ASN A 87 12.00 -4.70 -4.68
C ASN A 87 12.02 -3.48 -5.62
N GLN A 88 12.83 -3.54 -6.68
CA GLN A 88 12.94 -2.49 -7.68
C GLN A 88 11.57 -2.02 -8.21
N VAL A 89 10.72 -2.95 -8.66
CA VAL A 89 9.40 -2.65 -9.24
C VAL A 89 8.54 -1.85 -8.26
N TRP A 90 8.47 -2.29 -7.01
CA TRP A 90 7.62 -1.65 -6.00
C TRP A 90 8.20 -0.33 -5.48
N ARG A 91 9.52 -0.20 -5.43
CA ARG A 91 10.15 1.08 -5.11
C ARG A 91 9.85 2.10 -6.21
N ASP A 92 10.02 1.73 -7.47
CA ASP A 92 9.80 2.64 -8.60
C ASP A 92 8.33 3.07 -8.65
N PHE A 93 7.39 2.16 -8.43
CA PHE A 93 5.97 2.48 -8.25
C PHE A 93 5.70 3.45 -7.09
N ILE A 94 6.29 3.22 -5.91
CA ILE A 94 6.14 4.12 -4.77
C ILE A 94 6.65 5.53 -5.12
N PHE A 95 7.78 5.61 -5.83
CA PHE A 95 8.40 6.89 -6.20
C PHE A 95 7.53 7.62 -7.22
N GLU A 96 6.97 6.91 -8.19
CA GLU A 96 6.05 7.48 -9.17
C GLU A 96 4.80 8.08 -8.50
N VAL A 97 4.17 7.36 -7.58
CA VAL A 97 2.99 7.89 -6.87
C VAL A 97 3.36 9.09 -5.99
N LEU A 98 4.50 9.06 -5.29
CA LEU A 98 4.95 10.20 -4.50
C LEU A 98 5.23 11.43 -5.37
N ASP A 99 5.87 11.26 -6.53
CA ASP A 99 6.15 12.34 -7.49
C ASP A 99 4.86 12.98 -8.01
N GLN A 100 3.86 12.18 -8.37
CA GLN A 100 2.53 12.65 -8.78
C GLN A 100 1.84 13.50 -7.69
N ASN A 101 2.18 13.28 -6.42
CA ASN A 101 1.68 14.04 -5.27
C ASN A 101 2.65 15.12 -4.79
N SER A 102 3.68 15.44 -5.57
CA SER A 102 4.72 16.43 -5.24
C SER A 102 5.44 16.15 -3.91
N MET A 103 5.61 14.86 -3.58
CA MET A 103 6.28 14.40 -2.36
C MET A 103 7.65 13.84 -2.66
N ASN A 104 8.64 14.22 -1.86
CA ASN A 104 10.02 13.76 -2.03
C ASN A 104 10.23 12.46 -1.23
N PRO A 105 10.59 11.32 -1.86
CA PRO A 105 10.80 10.05 -1.16
C PRO A 105 12.01 10.06 -0.20
N ASN A 106 12.89 11.05 -0.29
CA ASN A 106 14.07 11.15 0.56
C ASN A 106 13.68 11.50 2.00
N CYS A 107 14.14 10.68 2.94
CA CYS A 107 14.01 10.90 4.36
C CYS A 107 15.29 10.49 5.10
N GLU A 108 15.54 11.13 6.23
CA GLU A 108 16.70 10.81 7.07
C GLU A 108 16.63 9.34 7.52
N GLY A 109 17.68 8.57 7.24
CA GLY A 109 17.78 7.15 7.62
C GLY A 109 16.98 6.18 6.73
N CYS A 110 16.31 6.66 5.69
CA CYS A 110 15.56 5.81 4.77
C CYS A 110 16.46 5.11 3.76
N ASP A 111 16.58 3.79 3.86
CA ASP A 111 17.21 2.94 2.86
C ASP A 111 16.19 2.49 1.79
N TRP A 112 16.31 3.03 0.58
CA TRP A 112 15.48 2.66 -0.56
C TRP A 112 16.20 1.70 -1.53
N ASP A 113 17.38 1.19 -1.18
CA ASP A 113 18.05 0.22 -2.03
C ASP A 113 17.29 -1.12 -2.01
N PRO A 114 16.98 -1.72 -3.17
CA PRO A 114 16.27 -2.98 -3.21
C PRO A 114 17.15 -4.08 -2.62
N PRO A 115 16.55 -5.05 -1.91
CA PRO A 115 17.32 -6.19 -1.44
C PRO A 115 17.93 -6.94 -2.64
N SER A 116 19.15 -7.47 -2.45
CA SER A 116 19.79 -8.29 -3.48
C SER A 116 18.84 -9.41 -3.92
N PRO A 117 18.75 -9.73 -5.22
CA PRO A 117 17.98 -10.87 -5.68
C PRO A 117 18.43 -12.11 -4.91
N ARG A 118 17.48 -12.83 -4.30
CA ARG A 118 17.82 -14.13 -3.69
C ARG A 118 18.34 -15.02 -4.81
N GLN A 119 19.56 -15.56 -4.63
CA GLN A 119 20.11 -16.62 -5.47
C GLN A 119 19.26 -17.88 -5.37
#